data_AF-A0A9E6CLX4-F1
#
_entry.id   AF-A0A9E6CLX4-F1
#
_cell.length_a   1.000
_cell.length_b   1.000
_cell.length_c   1.000
_cell.angle_alpha   90.00
_cell.angle_beta   90.00
_cell.angle_gamma   90.00
#
_symmetry.space_group_name_H-M   'P 1'
#
loop_
_entity.id
_entity.type
_entity.pdbx_description
1 polymer ?
#
loop_
_entity_poly.entity_id
_entity_poly.type
_entity_poly.pdbx_seq_one_letter_code
_entity_poly.pdbx_strand_id
1 'polypeptide(L)' 'MNERISIDPNICHGQACIKGTRIPVHQIVRMLANGGNA' A
#
# COMPACT_ATOMS: atom_id res chain seq x y z
N MET A 1 -5.24 -14.10 -4.26
CA MET A 1 -4.40 -13.28 -3.35
C MET A 1 -3.22 -12.76 -4.17
N ASN A 2 -2.92 -11.46 -4.15
CA ASN A 2 -1.82 -10.91 -4.94
C ASN A 2 -0.49 -11.10 -4.20
N GLU A 3 0.49 -11.74 -4.83
CA GLU A 3 1.78 -12.08 -4.20
C GLU A 3 2.62 -10.86 -3.77
N ARG A 4 2.29 -9.68 -4.29
CA ARG A 4 2.95 -8.40 -3.99
C ARG A 4 2.33 -7.64 -2.82
N ILE A 5 1.20 -8.11 -2.28
CA ILE A 5 0.47 -7.42 -1.22
C ILE A 5 0.44 -8.29 0.04
N SER A 6 0.81 -7.69 1.17
CA SER A 6 0.76 -8.31 2.50
C SER A 6 -0.28 -7.60 3.37
N ILE A 7 -1.02 -8.37 4.15
CA ILE A 7 -1.97 -7.86 5.15
C ILE A 7 -1.58 -8.50 6.48
N ASP A 8 -1.08 -7.69 7.41
CA ASP A 8 -0.66 -8.14 8.75
C ASP A 8 -1.27 -7.18 9.78
N PRO A 9 -2.06 -7.66 10.76
CA PRO A 9 -2.68 -6.80 11.78
C PRO A 9 -1.67 -5.98 12.59
N ASN A 10 -0.42 -6.44 12.70
CA ASN A 10 0.66 -5.76 13.40
C ASN A 10 1.36 -4.69 12.54
N ILE A 11 1.09 -4.63 11.23
CA ILE A 11 1.70 -3.69 10.29
C ILE A 11 0.62 -2.76 9.73
N CYS A 12 0.78 -1.46 9.92
CA CYS A 12 -0.17 -0.45 9.43
C CYS A 12 -1.63 -0.76 9.82
N HIS A 13 -1.86 -1.32 11.02
CA HIS A 13 -3.19 -1.69 11.53
C HIS A 13 -3.96 -2.68 10.65
N GLY A 14 -3.27 -3.61 9.99
CA GLY A 14 -3.92 -4.56 9.08
C GLY A 14 -4.27 -3.98 7.72
N GLN A 15 -3.69 -2.85 7.34
CA GLN A 15 -3.83 -2.32 5.99
C GLN A 15 -3.10 -3.19 4.96
N ALA A 16 -3.61 -3.18 3.73
CA ALA A 16 -2.92 -3.77 2.59
C ALA A 16 -1.65 -2.97 2.27
N CYS A 17 -0.50 -3.59 2.48
CA CYS A 17 0.82 -3.01 2.26
C CYS A 17 1.56 -3.75 1.14
N ILE A 18 2.44 -3.04 0.44
CA ILE A 18 3.32 -3.69 -0.55
C ILE A 18 4.31 -4.59 0.20
N LYS A 19 4.38 -5.86 -0.18
CA LYS A 19 5.22 -6.87 0.47
C LYS A 19 6.69 -6.42 0.52
N GLY A 20 7.32 -6.56 1.69
CA GLY A 20 8.68 -6.10 1.94
C GLY A 20 8.79 -4.61 2.29
N THR A 21 7.66 -3.88 2.34
CA THR A 21 7.62 -2.46 2.74
C THR A 21 6.56 -2.24 3.81
N ARG A 22 6.58 -1.06 4.41
CA ARG A 22 5.48 -0.54 5.26
C ARG A 22 4.69 0.56 4.53
N ILE A 23 4.55 0.43 3.22
CA ILE A 23 3.85 1.40 2.36
C ILE A 23 2.44 0.87 2.07
N PRO A 24 1.38 1.53 2.55
CA PRO A 24 0.01 1.14 2.26
C PRO A 24 -0.32 1.34 0.78
N VAL A 25 -0.97 0.35 0.16
CA VAL A 25 -1.32 0.38 -1.27
C VAL A 25 -2.21 1.60 -1.60
N HIS A 26 -3.12 1.95 -0.69
CA HIS A 26 -4.03 3.08 -0.88
C HIS A 26 -3.30 4.44 -0.98
N GLN A 27 -2.12 4.59 -0.37
CA GLN A 27 -1.33 5.82 -0.47
C GLN A 27 -0.82 6.01 -1.90
N ILE A 28 -0.27 4.95 -2.50
CA ILE A 28 0.19 4.98 -3.89
C ILE A 28 -0.97 5.25 -4.84
N VAL A 29 -2.12 4.60 -4.63
CA VAL A 29 -3.32 4.84 -5.44
C VAL A 29 -3.78 6.30 -5.33
N ARG A 30 -3.76 6.91 -4.14
CA ARG A 30 -4.07 8.34 -3.96
C ARG A 30 -3.07 9.25 -4.66
N MET A 31 -1.78 8.93 -4.60
CA MET A 31 -0.74 9.71 -5.30
C MET A 31 -0.94 9.68 -6.82
N LEU A 32 -1.24 8.49 -7.37
CA LEU A 32 -1.55 8.33 -8.80
C LEU A 32 -2.85 9.06 -9.18
N ALA A 33 -3.89 8.94 -8.35
CA ALA A 33 -5.17 9.61 -8.57
C ALA A 33 -5.05 11.14 -8.54
N ASN A 34 -4.14 11.67 -7.71
CA ASN A 34 -3.82 13.10 -7.66
C ASN A 34 -2.95 13.56 -8.84
N GLY A 35 -2.77 12.72 -9.86
CA GLY A 35 -2.15 13.08 -11.12
C GLY A 35 -0.66 12.85 -11.21
N GLY A 36 0.03 12.39 -10.16
CA GLY A 36 1.43 11.94 -10.20
C GLY A 36 2.45 12.88 -10.87
N ASN A 37 2.08 14.14 -11.13
CA ASN A 37 2.85 15.10 -11.89
C ASN A 37 3.26 16.20 -10.91
N ALA A 38 4.50 16.10 -10.44
CA ALA A 38 5.28 17.27 -10.05
C ALA A 38 5.94 17.85 -11.30
#